data_AF-A0ABD1AHB3-F1
#
_entry.id   AF-A0ABD1AHB3-F1
#
_cell.length_a   1.000
_cell.length_b   1.000
_cell.length_c   1.000
_cell.angle_alpha   90.00
_cell.angle_beta   90.00
_cell.angle_gamma   90.00
#
_symmetry.space_group_name_H-M   'P 1'
#
loop_
_entity.id
_entity.type
_entity.pdbx_description
1 polymer ?
#
loop_
_entity_poly.entity_id
_entity_poly.type
_entity_poly.pdbx_seq_one_letter_code
_entity_poly.pdbx_strand_id
1 'polypeptide(L)'
;MSAANHDIGESKGTECFEEDSSYYDSEDSSSEEEDVEVEEKEEEEEDVLVVAGCKACLMYFMVPKLVDECPKCAAQLLHFDRPHSGCP
;
A
#
# COMPACT_ATOMS: atom_id res chain seq x y z
N MET A 1 -12.87 46.37 31.62
CA MET A 1 -12.22 45.60 30.54
C MET A 1 -11.48 44.46 31.22
N SER A 2 -11.64 43.18 30.96
CA SER A 2 -12.69 42.33 30.38
C SER A 2 -12.40 40.91 30.94
N ALA A 3 -13.40 40.05 30.85
CA ALA A 3 -13.58 38.76 31.55
C ALA A 3 -12.38 37.81 31.69
N ALA A 4 -12.31 37.18 32.87
CA ALA A 4 -11.62 35.92 33.10
C ALA A 4 -12.41 34.78 32.42
N ASN A 5 -11.74 33.99 31.59
CA ASN A 5 -12.26 32.72 31.10
C ASN A 5 -11.11 31.71 31.09
N HIS A 6 -11.14 30.74 31.98
CA HIS A 6 -10.66 29.41 31.65
C HIS A 6 -11.69 28.42 32.19
N ASP A 7 -12.44 27.89 31.24
CA ASP A 7 -13.64 27.10 31.41
C ASP A 7 -13.36 25.81 32.19
N ILE A 8 -14.22 25.54 33.16
CA ILE A 8 -14.28 24.29 33.91
C ILE A 8 -14.93 23.25 32.99
N GLY A 9 -14.11 22.36 32.45
CA GLY A 9 -14.54 21.13 31.82
C GLY A 9 -14.07 19.94 32.64
N GLU A 10 -14.86 19.53 33.64
CA GLU A 10 -14.72 18.21 34.24
C GLU A 10 -15.08 17.15 33.17
N SER A 11 -14.08 16.43 32.66
CA SER A 11 -14.33 15.11 32.08
C SER A 11 -13.26 14.15 32.57
N LYS A 12 -13.76 13.04 33.11
CA LYS A 12 -13.07 12.03 33.88
C LYS A 12 -11.84 11.51 33.12
N GLY A 13 -10.77 11.33 33.89
CA GLY A 13 -9.49 10.87 33.39
C GLY A 13 -9.58 9.67 32.48
N THR A 14 -8.76 9.70 31.44
CA THR A 14 -7.83 8.60 31.28
C THR A 14 -6.45 9.19 31.52
N GLU A 15 -5.81 8.71 32.57
CA GLU A 15 -4.36 8.68 32.59
C GLU A 15 -3.90 8.06 31.26
N CYS A 16 -3.03 8.77 30.55
CA CYS A 16 -2.29 8.17 29.46
C CYS A 16 -1.40 7.13 30.12
N PHE A 17 -1.86 5.88 30.17
CA PHE A 17 -0.96 4.76 30.36
C PHE A 17 0.09 4.90 29.26
N GLU A 18 1.34 5.11 29.68
CA GLU A 18 2.52 4.94 28.81
C GLU A 18 2.47 3.48 28.36
N GLU A 19 1.89 3.24 27.19
CA GLU A 19 1.93 1.91 26.59
C GLU A 19 3.35 1.73 26.06
N ASP A 20 4.13 1.01 26.86
CA ASP A 20 5.34 0.28 26.52
C ASP A 20 5.16 -0.40 25.16
N SER A 21 5.50 0.32 24.09
CA SER A 21 5.63 -0.24 22.76
C SER A 21 7.12 -0.31 22.48
N SER A 22 7.63 -1.53 22.72
CA SER A 22 8.98 -1.99 22.45
C SER A 22 9.68 -1.20 21.34
N TYR A 23 10.77 -0.54 21.73
CA TYR A 23 11.79 -0.02 20.85
C TYR A 23 11.97 -0.94 19.64
N TYR A 24 11.64 -0.48 18.44
CA TYR A 24 11.89 -1.22 17.21
C TYR A 24 13.41 -1.33 17.04
N ASP A 25 13.97 -2.45 17.50
CA ASP A 25 15.14 -3.04 16.86
C ASP A 25 14.61 -3.62 15.55
N SER A 26 14.78 -2.89 14.47
CA SER A 26 14.65 -3.46 13.14
C SER A 26 16.07 -3.56 12.63
N GLU A 27 16.60 -4.77 12.72
CA GLU A 27 17.85 -5.18 12.12
C GLU A 27 17.95 -4.67 10.68
N ASP A 28 18.97 -3.85 10.43
CA ASP A 28 19.45 -3.48 9.10
C ASP A 28 19.89 -4.76 8.40
N SER A 29 18.98 -5.35 7.61
CA SER A 29 19.28 -6.53 6.81
C SER A 29 20.17 -6.10 5.66
N SER A 30 21.49 -6.19 5.88
CA SER A 30 22.51 -6.15 4.85
C SER A 30 22.34 -7.39 3.97
N SER A 31 21.58 -7.27 2.88
CA SER A 31 21.64 -8.25 1.79
C SER A 31 22.97 -8.07 1.07
N GLU A 32 23.75 -9.14 1.02
CA GLU A 32 24.99 -9.18 0.26
C GLU A 32 24.63 -9.05 -1.23
N GLU A 33 25.24 -8.07 -1.90
CA GLU A 33 25.14 -7.88 -3.34
C GLU A 33 25.76 -9.10 -4.04
N GLU A 34 24.94 -9.94 -4.66
CA GLU A 34 25.41 -10.95 -5.60
C GLU A 34 25.28 -10.35 -7.01
N ASP A 35 26.39 -9.88 -7.58
CA ASP A 35 26.52 -9.53 -8.99
C ASP A 35 26.22 -10.79 -9.84
N VAL A 36 24.95 -10.99 -10.17
CA VAL A 36 24.53 -11.86 -11.27
C VAL A 36 24.30 -10.98 -12.49
N GLU A 37 25.25 -11.04 -13.43
CA GLU A 37 25.05 -10.55 -14.79
C GLU A 37 23.91 -11.35 -15.44
N VAL A 38 22.68 -10.89 -15.25
CA VAL A 38 21.48 -11.36 -15.96
C VAL A 38 21.09 -10.25 -16.93
N GLU A 39 20.81 -10.63 -18.17
CA GLU A 39 20.52 -9.69 -19.25
C GLU A 39 19.34 -8.76 -18.90
N GLU A 40 19.69 -7.54 -18.45
CA GLU A 40 18.76 -6.48 -18.08
C GLU A 40 17.98 -5.99 -19.30
N LYS A 41 16.77 -6.50 -19.50
CA LYS A 41 15.76 -5.74 -20.25
C LYS A 41 14.29 -6.07 -20.02
N GLU A 42 13.96 -7.09 -19.25
CA GLU A 42 12.54 -7.48 -19.04
C GLU A 42 12.09 -7.45 -17.57
N GLU A 43 13.00 -7.28 -16.60
CA GLU A 43 12.67 -7.36 -15.16
C GLU A 43 12.06 -6.06 -14.59
N GLU A 44 12.36 -4.88 -15.15
CA GLU A 44 11.85 -3.60 -14.61
C GLU A 44 10.31 -3.47 -14.68
N GLU A 45 9.63 -4.19 -15.58
CA GLU A 45 8.17 -4.14 -15.67
C GLU A 45 7.46 -5.02 -14.62
N GLU A 46 8.17 -5.97 -14.01
CA GLU A 46 7.62 -6.88 -12.99
C GLU A 46 7.53 -6.21 -11.61
N ASP A 47 8.38 -5.22 -11.35
CA ASP A 47 8.42 -4.48 -10.08
C ASP A 47 7.32 -3.40 -9.97
N VAL A 48 6.73 -2.99 -11.10
CA VAL A 48 5.69 -1.96 -11.10
C VAL A 48 4.34 -2.57 -10.78
N LEU A 49 3.86 -2.29 -9.56
CA LEU A 49 2.51 -2.63 -9.14
C LEU A 49 1.51 -1.56 -9.61
N VAL A 50 0.46 -2.01 -10.29
CA VAL A 50 -0.64 -1.16 -10.76
C VAL A 50 -1.95 -1.52 -10.04
N VAL A 51 -2.90 -0.59 -10.05
CA VAL A 51 -4.24 -0.83 -9.51
C VAL A 51 -5.10 -1.49 -10.59
N ALA A 52 -5.57 -2.71 -10.32
CA ALA A 52 -6.47 -3.43 -11.20
C ALA A 52 -7.77 -3.84 -10.49
N GLY A 53 -8.90 -3.78 -11.20
CA GLY A 53 -10.23 -4.12 -10.66
C GLY A 53 -10.73 -5.48 -11.12
N CYS A 54 -11.40 -6.24 -10.24
CA CYS A 54 -12.10 -7.47 -10.62
C CYS A 54 -13.62 -7.28 -10.56
N LYS A 55 -14.31 -7.50 -11.69
CA LYS A 55 -15.77 -7.40 -11.77
C LYS A 55 -16.51 -8.51 -11.00
N ALA A 56 -15.93 -9.71 -10.92
CA ALA A 56 -16.54 -10.84 -10.22
C ALA A 56 -16.50 -10.66 -8.70
N CYS A 57 -15.36 -10.17 -8.18
CA CYS A 57 -15.18 -9.94 -6.74
C CYS A 57 -15.66 -8.56 -6.28
N LEU A 58 -15.82 -7.59 -7.20
CA LEU A 58 -16.08 -6.18 -6.90
C LEU A 58 -15.00 -5.58 -5.98
N MET A 59 -13.73 -5.89 -6.26
CA MET A 59 -12.57 -5.46 -5.47
C MET A 59 -11.43 -4.97 -6.36
N TYR A 60 -10.53 -4.21 -5.76
CA TYR A 60 -9.30 -3.73 -6.38
C TYR A 60 -8.08 -4.40 -5.74
N PHE A 61 -7.03 -4.60 -6.53
CA PHE A 61 -5.78 -5.23 -6.12
C PHE A 61 -4.60 -4.41 -6.64
N MET A 62 -3.51 -4.39 -5.87
CA MET A 62 -2.19 -3.99 -6.35
C MET A 62 -1.54 -5.24 -6.93
N VAL A 63 -1.33 -5.28 -8.24
CA VAL A 63 -0.75 -6.43 -8.94
C VAL A 63 0.37 -5.98 -9.85
N PRO A 64 1.39 -6.82 -10.13
CA PRO A 64 2.38 -6.52 -11.15
C PRO A 64 1.69 -6.21 -12.48
N LYS A 65 2.26 -5.29 -13.26
CA LYS A 65 1.71 -4.87 -14.55
C LYS A 65 1.45 -6.02 -15.52
N LEU A 66 2.25 -7.10 -15.43
CA LEU A 66 2.12 -8.30 -16.26
C LEU A 66 1.02 -9.27 -15.78
N VAL A 67 0.45 -9.08 -14.59
CA VAL A 67 -0.59 -9.95 -14.03
C VAL A 67 -1.97 -9.49 -14.47
N ASP A 68 -2.64 -10.32 -15.26
CA ASP A 68 -3.99 -10.07 -15.79
C ASP A 68 -5.10 -10.88 -15.08
N GLU A 69 -4.77 -11.73 -14.11
CA GLU A 69 -5.73 -12.62 -13.44
C GLU A 69 -6.01 -12.23 -11.99
N CYS A 70 -7.27 -12.32 -11.57
CA CYS A 70 -7.67 -11.97 -10.22
C CYS A 70 -7.17 -13.02 -9.22
N PRO A 71 -6.41 -12.63 -8.18
CA PRO A 71 -5.84 -13.57 -7.22
C PRO A 71 -6.90 -14.29 -6.36
N LYS A 72 -8.16 -13.84 -6.37
CA LYS A 72 -9.27 -14.47 -5.64
C LYS A 72 -10.09 -15.47 -6.46
N CYS A 73 -10.29 -15.19 -7.75
CA CYS A 73 -11.25 -15.95 -8.56
C CYS A 73 -10.72 -16.34 -9.95
N ALA A 74 -9.46 -16.02 -10.25
CA ALA A 74 -8.81 -16.23 -11.56
C ALA A 74 -9.55 -15.59 -12.75
N ALA A 75 -10.53 -14.71 -12.51
CA ALA A 75 -11.18 -13.94 -13.56
C ALA A 75 -10.25 -12.82 -14.06
N GLN A 76 -10.42 -12.39 -15.30
CA GLN A 76 -9.62 -11.31 -15.88
C GLN A 76 -9.78 -9.99 -15.08
N LEU A 77 -8.64 -9.39 -14.76
CA LEU A 77 -8.56 -8.06 -14.14
C LEU A 77 -8.74 -6.96 -15.19
N LEU A 78 -9.32 -5.85 -14.75
CA LEU A 78 -9.50 -4.64 -15.51
C LEU A 78 -8.40 -3.66 -15.11
N HIS A 79 -7.44 -3.44 -16.00
CA HIS A 79 -6.39 -2.43 -15.85
C HIS A 79 -6.87 -1.09 -16.41
N PHE A 80 -6.77 -0.02 -15.62
CA PHE A 80 -7.27 1.31 -16.00
C PHE A 80 -6.25 2.15 -16.78
N ASP A 81 -4.96 1.81 -16.67
CA ASP A 81 -3.86 2.55 -17.29
C ASP A 81 -3.63 2.17 -18.76
N ARG A 82 -4.28 1.11 -19.25
CA ARG A 82 -4.17 0.68 -20.63
C ARG A 82 -5.19 1.48 -21.45
N PRO A 83 -4.77 2.35 -22.39
CA PRO A 83 -5.73 3.03 -23.25
C PRO A 83 -6.52 1.96 -23.98
N HIS A 84 -7.84 1.93 -23.81
CA HIS A 84 -8.70 1.10 -24.65
C HIS A 84 -8.43 1.51 -26.10
N SER A 85 -7.69 0.68 -26.83
CA SER A 85 -7.42 0.84 -28.26
C SER A 85 -8.73 0.59 -29.01
N GLY A 86 -9.63 1.56 -28.96
CA GLY A 86 -11.01 1.41 -29.35
C GLY A 86 -11.82 2.67 -29.07
N CYS A 87 -11.30 3.83 -29.47
CA CYS A 87 -12.13 5.00 -29.77
C CYS A 87 -12.07 5.23 -31.29
N PRO A 88 -13.17 5.03 -32.04
CA PRO A 88 -13.36 5.68 -33.35
C PRO A 88 -13.60 7.19 -33.20
#